data_AF-A0A3M1RHS0-F1
#
_entry.id   AF-A0A3M1RHS0-F1
#
_cell.length_a   1.000
_cell.length_b   1.000
_cell.length_c   1.000
_cell.angle_alpha   90.00
_cell.angle_beta   90.00
_cell.angle_gamma   90.00
#
_symmetry.space_group_name_H-M   'P 1'
#
loop_
_entity.id
_entity.type
_entity.pdbx_description
1 polymer ?
#
loop_
_entity_poly.entity_id
_entity_poly.type
_entity_poly.pdbx_seq_one_letter_code
_entity_poly.pdbx_strand_id
1 'polypeptide(L)' 'MTIKGIGGQELKETAMVQLTLTPEEAATLREVLTIYLSDLRMEIADTNHRDFREGLKKQEAVLNALLQRLPAEENPPE' A
#
# COMPACT_ATOMS: atom_id res chain seq x y z
N MET A 1 5.96 -49.57 13.10
CA MET A 1 5.27 -49.53 11.79
C MET A 1 4.85 -48.09 11.55
N THR A 2 5.55 -47.41 10.63
CA THR A 2 5.20 -46.11 10.01
C THR A 2 3.79 -46.24 9.39
N ILE A 3 2.93 -45.21 9.25
CA ILE A 3 3.03 -44.11 8.25
C ILE A 3 2.16 -42.88 8.61
N LYS A 4 2.83 -41.72 8.66
CA LYS A 4 2.52 -40.32 8.22
C LYS A 4 1.15 -39.67 8.48
N GLY A 5 1.21 -38.51 9.15
CA GLY A 5 1.13 -37.20 8.48
C GLY A 5 -0.25 -36.61 8.15
N ILE A 6 -0.61 -35.56 8.89
CA ILE A 6 -1.46 -34.44 8.42
C ILE A 6 -0.72 -33.19 8.92
N GLY A 7 0.15 -32.53 8.15
CA GLY A 7 -0.23 -31.71 6.99
C GLY A 7 -1.06 -30.52 7.51
N GLY A 8 -0.49 -29.57 8.25
CA GLY A 8 0.39 -28.55 7.67
C GLY A 8 -0.46 -27.60 6.83
N GLN A 9 -0.90 -26.49 7.43
CA GLN A 9 -0.81 -25.10 6.94
C GLN A 9 -1.28 -24.21 8.08
N GLU A 10 -0.31 -23.62 8.76
CA GLU A 10 -0.48 -22.52 9.71
C GLU A 10 -1.23 -21.41 8.98
N LEU A 11 -2.37 -20.97 9.53
CA LEU A 11 -3.03 -19.76 9.06
C LEU A 11 -2.00 -18.65 9.24
N LYS A 12 -1.37 -18.19 8.15
CA LYS A 12 -0.55 -16.99 8.17
C LYS A 12 -1.49 -15.86 8.57
N GLU A 13 -1.54 -15.60 9.87
CA GLU A 13 -2.02 -14.35 10.42
C GLU A 13 -1.44 -13.24 9.54
N THR A 14 -2.30 -12.41 8.96
CA THR A 14 -1.88 -11.28 8.14
C THR A 14 -0.89 -10.48 8.95
N ALA A 15 0.40 -10.68 8.69
CA ALA A 15 1.45 -10.14 9.52
C ALA A 15 1.39 -8.61 9.39
N MET A 16 0.92 -7.96 10.45
CA MET A 16 0.93 -6.51 10.53
C MET A 16 2.37 -6.06 10.74
N VAL A 17 2.84 -5.17 9.86
CA VAL A 17 4.18 -4.61 9.93
C VAL A 17 4.08 -3.21 10.54
N GLN A 18 4.97 -2.89 11.48
CA GLN A 18 5.08 -1.55 12.06
C GLN A 18 6.32 -0.84 11.51
N LEU A 19 6.14 0.40 11.08
CA LEU A 19 7.19 1.29 10.62
C LEU A 19 7.21 2.53 11.51
N THR A 20 8.36 2.84 12.09
CA THR A 20 8.58 4.07 12.86
C THR A 20 9.24 5.10 11.96
N LEU A 21 8.66 6.30 11.90
CA LEU A 21 9.13 7.41 11.08
C LEU A 21 9.27 8.65 11.95
N THR A 22 10.26 9.48 11.66
CA THR A 22 10.30 10.87 12.10
C THR A 22 9.19 11.68 11.39
N PRO A 23 8.83 12.87 11.90
CA PRO A 23 7.87 13.74 11.22
C PRO A 23 8.28 14.10 9.78
N GLU A 24 9.57 14.37 9.56
CA GLU A 24 10.12 14.67 8.24
C GLU A 24 10.00 13.49 7.29
N GLU A 25 10.41 12.29 7.71
CA GLU A 25 10.28 11.07 6.88
C GLU A 25 8.82 10.74 6.56
N ALA A 26 7.90 10.96 7.50
CA ALA A 26 6.48 10.77 7.27
C ALA A 26 5.92 11.76 6.24
N ALA A 27 6.36 13.02 6.28
CA ALA A 27 6.00 14.04 5.30
C ALA A 27 6.55 13.69 3.91
N THR A 28 7.84 13.36 3.80
CA THR A 28 8.47 12.93 2.54
C THR A 28 7.79 11.69 1.96
N LEU A 29 7.47 10.69 2.80
CA LEU A 29 6.78 9.49 2.34
C LEU A 29 5.37 9.82 1.82
N ARG A 30 4.63 10.69 2.51
CA ARG A 30 3.31 11.15 2.07
C ARG A 30 3.39 11.86 0.72
N GLU A 31 4.36 12.75 0.54
CA GLU A 31 4.58 13.49 -0.71
C GLU A 31 4.83 12.52 -1.88
N VAL A 32 5.80 11.62 -1.73
CA VAL A 32 6.18 10.64 -2.77
C VAL A 32 4.99 9.74 -3.13
N LEU A 33 4.24 9.24 -2.14
CA LEU A 33 3.06 8.43 -2.39
C LEU A 33 1.94 9.21 -3.08
N THR A 34 1.82 10.51 -2.80
CA THR A 34 0.82 11.39 -3.44
C THR A 34 1.16 11.65 -4.90
N ILE A 35 2.42 11.95 -5.21
CA ILE A 35 2.92 12.12 -6.58
C ILE A 35 2.66 10.84 -7.37
N TYR A 36 3.10 9.68 -6.85
CA TYR A 36 2.93 8.41 -7.54
C TYR A 36 1.46 8.04 -7.72
N LEU A 37 0.58 8.33 -6.75
CA LEU A 37 -0.85 8.13 -6.87
C LEU A 37 -1.47 8.97 -8.00
N SER A 38 -0.99 10.19 -8.21
CA SER A 38 -1.44 11.05 -9.31
C SER A 38 -1.09 10.43 -10.67
N ASP A 39 0.16 9.99 -10.85
CA ASP A 39 0.62 9.34 -12.08
C ASP A 39 -0.14 8.03 -12.35
N LEU A 40 -0.32 7.21 -11.31
CA LEU A 40 -1.05 5.95 -11.39
C LEU A 40 -2.50 6.15 -11.86
N ARG A 41 -3.17 7.22 -11.43
CA ARG A 41 -4.54 7.53 -11.86
C ARG A 41 -4.61 7.91 -13.33
N MET A 42 -3.60 8.61 -13.85
CA MET A 42 -3.50 8.88 -15.28
C MET A 42 -3.30 7.56 -16.05
N GLU A 43 -2.41 6.68 -15.59
CA GLU A 43 -2.19 5.37 -16.21
C GLU A 43 -3.45 4.49 -16.22
N ILE A 44 -4.24 4.49 -15.13
CA ILE A 44 -5.53 3.79 -15.05
C ILE A 44 -6.53 4.31 -16.08
N ALA A 45 -6.52 5.60 -16.36
CA ALA A 45 -7.40 6.23 -17.34
C ALA A 45 -7.00 5.83 -18.77
N ASP A 46 -5.69 5.75 -19.04
CA ASP A 46 -5.15 5.43 -20.38
C ASP A 46 -5.09 3.92 -20.67
N THR A 47 -5.32 3.07 -19.67
CA THR A 47 -5.26 1.61 -19.82
C THR A 47 -6.60 1.00 -20.29
N ASN A 48 -6.59 0.42 -21.49
CA ASN A 48 -7.74 -0.32 -22.04
C ASN A 48 -7.76 -1.82 -21.68
N HIS A 49 -6.60 -2.42 -21.37
CA HIS A 49 -6.53 -3.84 -21.04
C HIS A 49 -7.11 -4.10 -19.64
N ARG A 50 -8.29 -4.74 -19.57
CA ARG A 50 -9.08 -4.85 -18.35
C ARG A 50 -8.31 -5.41 -17.16
N ASP A 51 -7.66 -6.56 -17.32
CA ASP A 51 -7.00 -7.23 -16.20
C ASP A 51 -5.76 -6.46 -15.73
N PHE A 52 -5.12 -5.70 -16.63
CA PHE A 52 -4.00 -4.83 -16.26
C PHE A 52 -4.50 -3.62 -15.45
N ARG A 53 -5.59 -3.00 -15.92
CA ARG A 53 -6.27 -1.91 -15.21
C ARG A 53 -6.77 -2.31 -13.83
N GLU A 54 -7.25 -3.54 -13.66
CA GLU A 54 -7.64 -4.06 -12.35
C GLU A 54 -6.44 -4.18 -11.39
N GLY A 55 -5.26 -4.54 -11.90
CA GLY A 55 -4.01 -4.50 -11.14
C GLY A 55 -3.67 -3.10 -10.65
N LEU A 56 -3.71 -2.11 -11.55
CA LEU A 56 -3.45 -0.70 -11.22
C LEU A 56 -4.44 -0.17 -10.17
N LYS A 57 -5.73 -0.51 -10.26
CA LYS A 57 -6.74 -0.13 -9.26
C LYS A 57 -6.49 -0.75 -7.88
N LYS A 58 -5.97 -1.98 -7.83
CA LYS A 58 -5.57 -2.60 -6.55
C LYS A 58 -4.40 -1.84 -5.93
N GLN A 59 -3.42 -1.42 -6.74
CA GLN A 59 -2.32 -0.58 -6.27
C GLN A 59 -2.85 0.78 -5.77
N GLU A 60 -3.76 1.42 -6.50
CA GLU A 60 -4.42 2.67 -6.09
C GLU A 60 -5.06 2.52 -4.70
N ALA A 61 -5.81 1.43 -4.46
CA ALA A 61 -6.45 1.18 -3.18
C ALA A 61 -5.43 1.06 -2.03
N VAL A 62 -4.30 0.38 -2.26
CA VAL A 62 -3.22 0.25 -1.28
C VAL A 62 -2.59 1.61 -0.95
N LEU A 63 -2.30 2.43 -1.96
CA LEU A 63 -1.72 3.76 -1.77
C LEU A 63 -2.65 4.68 -0.98
N ASN A 64 -3.95 4.70 -1.32
CA ASN A 64 -4.94 5.46 -0.55
C ASN A 64 -5.00 4.99 0.91
N ALA A 65 -4.96 3.67 1.15
CA ALA A 65 -4.95 3.13 2.51
C ALA A 65 -3.67 3.46 3.28
N LEU A 66 -2.52 3.58 2.62
CA LEU A 66 -1.27 4.05 3.25
C LEU A 66 -1.37 5.55 3.60
N LEU A 67 -1.83 6.39 2.67
CA LEU A 67 -1.99 7.83 2.88
C LEU A 67 -2.99 8.17 4.00
N GLN A 68 -4.01 7.34 4.22
CA GLN A 68 -4.94 7.48 5.35
C GLN A 68 -4.31 7.17 6.71
N ARG A 69 -3.24 6.37 6.75
CA ARG A 69 -2.52 6.00 7.98
C ARG A 69 -1.36 6.95 8.30
N LEU A 70 -0.83 7.63 7.29
CA LEU A 70 0.18 8.67 7.47
C LEU A 70 -0.46 9.94 8.05
N PRO A 71 0.27 10.69 8.89
CA PRO A 71 -0.21 11.97 9.38
C PRO A 71 -0.59 12.87 8.18
N ALA A 72 -1.63 13.68 8.38
CA ALA A 72 -1.88 14.78 7.46
C ALA A 72 -0.68 15.73 7.51
N GLU A 73 -0.45 16.44 6.41
CA GLU A 73 0.52 17.53 6.40
C GLU A 73 0.05 18.55 7.45
N GLU A 74 0.69 18.58 8.62
CA GLU A 74 0.48 19.67 9.57
C GLU A 74 1.08 20.90 8.92
N ASN A 75 0.19 21.82 8.52
CA ASN A 75 0.54 23.14 8.01
C ASN A 75 1.55 23.78 9.00
N PRO A 76 2.82 24.03 8.62
CA PRO A 76 3.74 24.68 9.54
C PRO A 76 3.18 26.05 9.91
N PRO A 77 3.21 26.46 11.20
CA PRO A 77 2.73 27.78 11.58
C PRO A 77 3.52 28.86 10.83
N GLU A 78 2.78 29.79 10.19
CA GLU A 78 3.32 31.02 9.58
C GLU A 78 4.12 31.87 10.59
#